data_AF-A0A7C3F7Q6-F1
#
_entry.id   AF-A0A7C3F7Q6-F1
#
_cell.length_a   1.000
_cell.length_b   1.000
_cell.length_c   1.000
_cell.angle_alpha   90.00
_cell.angle_beta   90.00
_cell.angle_gamma   90.00
#
_symmetry.space_group_name_H-M   'P 1'
#
loop_
_entity.id
_entity.type
_entity.pdbx_description
1 polymer ?
#
loop_
_entity_poly.entity_id
_entity_poly.type
_entity_poly.pdbx_seq_one_letter_code
_entity_poly.pdbx_strand_id
1 'polypeptide(L)' 'GKPEEVAYAALFLASEESSHVTGHTLVVDGGIEVDNHQVIKPVPLK' A
#
# COMPACT_ATOMS: atom_id res chain seq x y z
N GLY A 1 4.52 1.18 -9.66
CA GLY A 1 3.29 0.40 -9.90
C GLY A 1 3.52 -0.76 -10.84
N LYS A 2 4.59 -1.53 -10.62
CA LYS A 2 4.85 -2.78 -11.34
C LYS A 2 4.48 -3.97 -10.44
N PRO A 3 4.10 -5.14 -10.99
CA PRO A 3 3.72 -6.30 -10.18
C PRO A 3 4.80 -6.74 -9.18
N GLU A 4 6.08 -6.57 -9.54
CA GLU A 4 7.22 -7.00 -8.72
C GLU A 4 7.27 -6.28 -7.37
N GLU A 5 6.78 -5.04 -7.29
CA GLU A 5 6.77 -4.25 -6.05
C GLU A 5 5.90 -4.92 -4.97
N VAL A 6 4.74 -5.47 -5.37
CA VAL A 6 3.88 -6.24 -4.47
C VAL A 6 4.48 -7.61 -4.18
N ALA A 7 5.07 -8.26 -5.20
CA ALA A 7 5.66 -9.59 -5.04
C ALA A 7 6.81 -9.61 -4.03
N TYR A 8 7.67 -8.58 -4.01
CA TYR A 8 8.74 -8.47 -3.02
C TYR A 8 8.22 -8.24 -1.60
N ALA A 9 7.16 -7.43 -1.44
CA ALA A 9 6.54 -7.24 -0.13
C ALA A 9 5.90 -8.54 0.40
N ALA A 10 5.23 -9.30 -0.48
CA ALA A 10 4.70 -10.61 -0.14
C ALA A 10 5.82 -11.61 0.19
N LEU A 11 6.92 -11.60 -0.57
CA LEU A 11 8.08 -12.44 -0.32
C LEU A 11 8.70 -12.15 1.05
N PHE A 12 8.85 -10.87 1.41
CA PHE A 12 9.30 -10.48 2.75
C PHE A 12 8.38 -11.03 3.83
N LEU A 13 7.06 -10.86 3.71
CA LEU A 13 6.10 -11.37 4.70
C LEU A 13 6.05 -12.91 4.80
N ALA A 14 6.46 -13.60 3.74
CA ALA A 14 6.55 -15.06 3.71
C ALA A 14 7.93 -15.60 4.15
N SER A 15 8.86 -14.71 4.46
CA SER A 15 10.25 -15.06 4.81
C SER A 15 10.49 -15.09 6.32
N GLU A 16 11.63 -15.62 6.75
CA GLU A 16 12.03 -15.65 8.16
C GLU A 16 12.34 -14.24 8.70
N GLU A 17 12.70 -13.32 7.81
CA GLU A 17 12.96 -11.91 8.11
C GLU A 17 11.75 -11.19 8.70
N SER A 18 10.54 -11.70 8.46
CA SER A 18 9.29 -11.17 9.04
C SER A 18 8.74 -12.00 10.21
N SER A 19 9.56 -12.85 10.86
CA SER A 19 9.13 -13.76 11.93
C SER A 19 8.35 -13.13 13.10
N HIS A 20 8.48 -11.82 13.31
CA HIS A 20 7.77 -11.06 14.34
C HIS A 20 6.77 -10.03 13.80
N VAL A 21 6.55 -10.00 12.48
CA VAL A 21 5.60 -9.10 11.82
C VAL A 21 4.32 -9.87 11.53
N THR A 22 3.33 -9.73 12.40
CA THR A 22 2.03 -10.40 12.28
C THR A 22 0.89 -9.47 12.68
N GLY A 23 -0.32 -9.74 12.19
CA GLY A 23 -1.51 -8.92 12.47
C GLY A 23 -1.45 -7.50 11.91
N HIS A 24 -0.58 -7.25 10.93
CA HIS A 24 -0.35 -5.93 10.35
C HIS A 24 -0.70 -5.90 8.86
N THR A 25 -1.07 -4.73 8.35
CA THR A 25 -1.30 -4.51 6.91
C THR A 25 -0.11 -3.74 6.33
N LEU A 26 0.61 -4.34 5.39
CA LEU A 26 1.69 -3.69 4.67
C LEU A 26 1.17 -3.14 3.33
N VAL A 27 1.02 -1.82 3.25
CA VAL A 27 0.46 -1.13 2.08
C VAL A 27 1.55 -0.87 1.04
N VAL A 28 1.29 -1.23 -0.22
CA VAL A 28 2.22 -1.07 -1.34
C VAL A 28 1.49 -0.38 -2.50
N ASP A 29 1.20 0.91 -2.34
CA ASP A 29 0.40 1.70 -3.30
C ASP A 29 1.13 2.95 -3.80
N GLY A 30 2.38 3.18 -3.39
CA GLY A 30 3.13 4.39 -3.72
C GLY A 30 2.78 5.60 -2.84
N GLY A 31 2.14 5.39 -1.69
CA GLY A 31 1.80 6.44 -0.72
C GLY A 31 0.41 7.04 -0.91
N ILE A 32 -0.46 6.41 -1.70
CA ILE A 32 -1.81 6.91 -2.00
C ILE A 32 -2.68 6.94 -0.72
N GLU A 33 -2.56 5.92 0.13
CA GLU A 33 -3.32 5.84 1.39
C GLU A 33 -3.02 6.97 2.36
N VAL A 34 -1.79 7.48 2.36
CA VAL A 34 -1.33 8.56 3.26
C VAL A 34 -1.21 9.91 2.57
N ASP A 35 -1.48 9.98 1.26
CA ASP A 35 -1.49 11.23 0.53
C ASP A 35 -2.65 12.11 1.02
N ASN A 36 -2.30 13.18 1.71
CA ASN A 36 -3.25 14.17 2.23
C ASN A 36 -3.72 15.14 1.14
N HIS A 37 -3.29 14.97 -0.11
CA HIS A 37 -3.93 15.63 -1.23
C HIS A 37 -5.34 15.06 -1.39
N GLN A 38 -6.29 15.67 -0.67
CA GLN A 38 -7.70 15.49 -0.91
C GLN A 38 -7.91 15.78 -2.39
N VAL A 39 -8.06 14.74 -3.21
CA VAL A 39 -8.72 14.87 -4.50
C VAL A 39 -10.17 15.19 -4.16
N ILE A 40 -10.43 16.46 -3.84
CA ILE A 40 -11.74 17.06 -3.91
C ILE A 40 -12.14 16.90 -5.38
N LYS A 41 -12.77 15.77 -5.71
CA LYS A 41 -13.48 15.65 -6.98
C LYS A 41 -14.49 16.80 -6.95
N PRO A 42 -14.45 17.73 -7.93
CA PRO A 42 -15.49 18.73 -8.01
C PRO A 42 -16.81 17.97 -8.04
N VAL A 43 -17.67 18.20 -7.05
CA VAL A 43 -19.06 17.75 -7.16
C VAL A 43 -19.60 18.45 -8.41
N PRO A 44 -20.13 17.72 -9.41
CA PRO A 44 -20.75 18.38 -10.55
C PRO A 44 -21.87 19.25 -10.00
N LEU A 45 -21.72 20.57 -10.13
CA LEU A 45 -22.86 21.47 -10.02
C LEU A 45 -23.77 21.10 -11.19
N LYS A 46 -25.03 20.78 -10.89
CA LYS A 46 -26.08 20.55 -11.89
C LYS A 46 -26.07 21.62 -12.97
#